data_AF-A0A1F3NUX8-F1
#
_entry.id   AF-A0A1F3NUX8-F1
#
_cell.length_a   1.000
_cell.length_b   1.000
_cell.length_c   1.000
_cell.angle_alpha   90.00
_cell.angle_beta   90.00
_cell.angle_gamma   90.00
#
_symmetry.space_group_name_H-M   'P 1'
#
loop_
_entity.id
_entity.type
_entity.pdbx_description
1 polymer ?
#
loop_
_entity_poly.entity_id
_entity_poly.type
_entity_poly.pdbx_seq_one_letter_code
_entity_poly.pdbx_strand_id
1 'polypeptide(L)' 'MQTATISKTEIELLIEQKLIEILGDPDSGLKFTTSFVQKIKERLKKQSQRISHKKILEMYGKY' A
#
# COMPACT_ATOMS: atom_id res chain seq x y z
N MET A 1 -8.90 15.75 -33.45
CA MET A 1 -8.44 15.67 -32.05
C MET A 1 -8.55 14.20 -31.65
N GLN A 2 -7.46 13.55 -31.25
CA GLN A 2 -7.55 12.16 -30.75
C GLN A 2 -8.25 12.19 -29.39
N THR A 3 -9.40 11.54 -29.27
CA THR A 3 -10.06 11.31 -28.00
C THR A 3 -9.27 10.22 -27.26
N ALA A 4 -8.62 10.58 -26.15
CA ALA A 4 -8.01 9.59 -25.29
C ALA A 4 -9.12 8.67 -24.74
N THR A 5 -9.08 7.39 -25.09
CA THR A 5 -9.99 6.39 -24.55
C THR A 5 -9.45 5.96 -23.18
N ILE A 6 -10.07 6.46 -22.12
CA ILE A 6 -9.71 6.10 -20.75
C ILE A 6 -10.36 4.74 -20.44
N SER A 7 -9.57 3.80 -19.93
CA SER A 7 -10.08 2.50 -19.48
C SER A 7 -10.93 2.63 -18.22
N LYS A 8 -11.78 1.65 -17.95
CA LYS A 8 -12.60 1.61 -16.74
C LYS A 8 -11.75 1.70 -15.47
N THR A 9 -10.64 0.97 -15.43
CA THR A 9 -9.72 0.95 -14.27
C THR A 9 -9.05 2.30 -14.04
N GLU A 10 -8.68 3.00 -15.11
CA GLU A 10 -8.13 4.36 -14.99
C GLU A 10 -9.19 5.34 -14.47
N ILE A 11 -10.45 5.21 -14.88
CA ILE A 11 -11.55 6.02 -14.33
C ILE A 11 -11.76 5.72 -12.84
N GLU A 12 -11.77 4.45 -12.44
CA GLU A 12 -11.90 4.05 -11.03
C GLU A 12 -10.77 4.62 -10.18
N LEU A 13 -9.54 4.56 -10.67
CA LEU A 13 -8.36 5.14 -10.01
C LEU A 13 -8.48 6.67 -9.87
N LEU A 14 -8.90 7.37 -10.92
CA LEU A 14 -9.09 8.83 -10.89
C LEU A 14 -10.18 9.24 -9.89
N ILE A 15 -11.26 8.45 -9.79
CA ILE A 15 -12.33 8.68 -8.80
C ILE A 15 -11.78 8.49 -7.38
N GLU A 16 -11.08 7.39 -7.12
CA GLU A 16 -10.50 7.11 -5.80
C GLU A 16 -9.53 8.22 -5.36
N GLN A 17 -8.63 8.64 -6.25
CA GLN A 17 -7.71 9.75 -5.99
C GLN A 17 -8.46 11.03 -5.64
N LYS A 18 -9.52 11.36 -6.40
CA LYS A 18 -10.32 12.56 -6.15
C LYS A 18 -11.06 12.50 -4.83
N LEU A 19 -11.56 11.33 -4.43
CA LEU A 19 -12.20 11.14 -3.13
C LEU A 19 -11.21 11.34 -1.98
N ILE A 20 -10.00 10.78 -2.07
CA ILE A 20 -8.95 10.98 -1.05
C ILE A 20 -8.53 12.44 -0.96
N GLU A 21 -8.40 13.15 -2.08
CA GLU A 21 -8.07 14.58 -2.09
C GLU A 21 -9.10 15.44 -1.35
N ILE A 22 -10.39 15.11 -1.49
CA ILE A 22 -11.50 15.90 -0.93
C ILE A 22 -11.79 15.51 0.52
N LEU A 23 -11.85 14.21 0.80
CA LEU A 23 -12.30 13.66 2.08
C LEU A 23 -11.14 13.35 3.02
N GLY A 24 -9.90 13.33 2.51
CA GLY A 24 -8.73 12.87 3.23
C GLY A 24 -8.57 11.35 3.15
N ASP A 25 -7.47 10.88 3.72
CA ASP A 25 -7.21 9.46 3.86
C ASP A 25 -8.21 8.85 4.86
N PRO A 26 -9.04 7.87 4.45
CA PRO A 26 -10.05 7.26 5.33
C PRO A 26 -9.43 6.56 6.54
N ASP A 27 -8.14 6.18 6.45
CA ASP A 27 -7.40 5.56 7.54
C ASP A 27 -6.71 6.59 8.46
N SER A 28 -6.78 7.88 8.14
CA SER A 28 -6.17 8.93 8.96
C SER A 28 -6.80 9.00 10.34
N GLY A 29 -5.94 9.02 11.37
CA GLY A 29 -6.36 9.04 12.77
C GLY A 29 -6.72 7.67 13.36
N LEU A 30 -6.71 6.60 12.55
CA LEU A 30 -6.81 5.24 13.08
C LEU A 30 -5.60 4.95 13.98
N LYS A 31 -5.90 4.68 15.25
CA LYS A 31 -4.87 4.27 16.21
C LYS A 31 -4.67 2.77 16.12
N PHE A 32 -3.41 2.36 16.01
CA PHE A 32 -3.08 0.97 16.22
C PHE A 32 -3.47 0.54 17.64
N THR A 33 -3.99 -0.68 17.76
CA THR A 33 -4.21 -1.28 19.07
C THR A 33 -2.88 -1.43 19.79
N THR A 34 -2.88 -1.34 21.13
CA THR A 34 -1.67 -1.45 21.95
C THR A 34 -0.93 -2.76 21.68
N SER A 35 -1.66 -3.85 21.43
CA SER A 35 -1.08 -5.17 21.10
C SER A 35 -0.37 -5.17 19.75
N PHE A 36 -0.89 -4.45 18.75
CA PHE A 36 -0.23 -4.31 17.46
C PHE A 36 1.04 -3.45 17.55
N VAL A 37 0.98 -2.32 18.27
CA VAL A 37 2.16 -1.46 18.52
C VAL A 37 3.26 -2.25 19.23
N GLN A 38 2.90 -3.07 20.21
CA GLN A 38 3.86 -3.90 20.94
C GLN A 38 4.54 -4.93 20.03
N LYS A 39 3.79 -5.61 19.16
CA LYS A 39 4.35 -6.53 18.15
C LYS A 39 5.34 -5.83 17.21
N ILE A 40 5.03 -4.59 16.78
CA ILE A 40 5.95 -3.81 15.94
C ILE A 40 7.25 -3.52 16.69
N LYS A 41 7.16 -3.04 17.95
CA LYS A 41 8.33 -2.76 18.78
C LYS A 41 9.21 -4.00 18.96
N GLU A 42 8.61 -5.17 19.21
CA GLU A 42 9.33 -6.44 19.33
C GLU A 42 10.01 -6.87 18.03
N ARG A 43 9.38 -6.63 16.87
CA ARG A 43 10.01 -6.88 15.56
C ARG A 43 11.19 -5.94 15.31
N LEU A 44 11.05 -4.65 15.63
CA LEU A 44 12.10 -3.65 15.43
C LEU A 44 13.33 -3.87 16.32
N LYS A 45 13.17 -4.51 17.48
CA LYS A 45 14.29 -4.94 18.33
C LYS A 45 15.15 -6.03 17.68
N LYS A 46 14.61 -6.78 16.71
CA LYS A 46 15.36 -7.80 15.98
C LYS A 46 16.03 -7.16 14.78
N GLN A 47 17.26 -7.60 14.47
CA GLN A 47 17.93 -7.17 13.25
C GLN A 47 17.05 -7.52 12.04
N SER A 48 16.74 -6.51 11.21
CA SER A 48 15.97 -6.73 9.98
C SER A 48 16.68 -7.73 9.09
N GLN A 49 15.99 -8.83 8.78
CA GLN A 49 16.50 -9.79 7.79
C GLN A 49 16.49 -9.11 6.43
N ARG A 50 17.67 -9.05 5.80
CA ARG A 50 17.79 -8.62 4.41
C ARG A 50 17.60 -9.84 3.53
N ILE A 51 16.70 -9.71 2.56
CA ILE A 51 16.46 -10.73 1.55
C ILE A 51 16.78 -10.12 0.18
N SER A 52 17.43 -10.89 -0.69
CA SER A 52 17.77 -10.41 -2.03
C SER A 52 16.50 -10.26 -2.86
N HIS A 53 16.50 -9.26 -3.75
CA HIS A 53 15.40 -9.03 -4.68
C HIS A 53 15.10 -10.27 -5.54
N LYS A 54 16.14 -10.97 -6.01
CA LYS A 54 16.02 -12.26 -6.73
C LYS A 54 15.19 -13.28 -5.95
N LYS A 55 15.48 -13.46 -4.66
CA LYS A 55 14.76 -14.42 -3.80
C LYS A 55 13.30 -14.03 -3.59
N ILE A 56 12.99 -12.73 -3.54
CA ILE A 56 11.60 -12.24 -3.48
C ILE A 56 10.84 -12.56 -4.77
N LEU A 57 11.47 -12.34 -5.94
CA LEU A 57 10.86 -12.67 -7.24
C LEU A 57 10.60 -14.18 -7.39
N GLU A 58 11.50 -15.04 -6.90
CA GLU A 58 11.28 -16.49 -6.89
C GLU A 58 10.08 -16.91 -6.03
N MET A 59 9.87 -16.24 -4.88
CA MET A 59 8.78 -16.59 -3.96
C MET A 59 7.42 -16.00 -4.39
N TYR A 60 7.39 -14.78 -4.91
CA TYR A 60 6.16 -14.01 -5.10
C TYR A 60 5.98 -13.42 -6.51
N GLY A 61 6.97 -13.56 -7.39
CA GLY A 61 6.99 -12.94 -8.71
C GLY A 61 6.25 -13.69 -9.81
N LYS A 62 5.38 -14.65 -9.48
CA LYS A 62 4.50 -15.27 -10.47
C LYS A 62 3.35 -14.31 -10.79
N TYR A 63 3.49 -13.58 -11.89
CA TYR A 63 2.42 -12.94 -12.64
C TYR A 63 2.39 -13.53 -14.04
#